data_AF-A0A6M0L9N4-F1
#
_entry.id   AF-A0A6M0L9N4-F1
#
_cell.length_a   1.000
_cell.length_b   1.000
_cell.length_c   1.000
_cell.angle_alpha   90.00
_cell.angle_beta   90.00
_cell.angle_gamma   90.00
#
_symmetry.space_group_name_H-M   'P 1'
#
loop_
_entity.id
_entity.type
_entity.pdbx_description
1 polymer ?
#
loop_
_entity_poly.entity_id
_entity_poly.type
_entity_poly.pdbx_seq_one_letter_code
_entity_poly.pdbx_strand_id
1 'polypeptide(L)' 'MFYKETHPNDEIILNTLSELVPKDHLLRKIDKSIDFNFIYEITSPYYSHTNGRNSLD' A
#
# COMPACT_ATOMS: atom_id res chain seq x y z
N MET A 1 -9.93 -32.07 -13.39
CA MET A 1 -10.92 -31.00 -13.20
C MET A 1 -10.95 -30.66 -11.73
N PHE A 2 -10.52 -29.45 -11.34
CA PHE A 2 -10.63 -28.99 -9.96
C PHE A 2 -12.03 -28.40 -9.76
N TYR A 3 -12.83 -29.00 -8.89
CA TYR A 3 -14.09 -28.40 -8.45
C TYR A 3 -13.77 -27.24 -7.52
N LYS A 4 -14.21 -26.03 -7.88
CA LYS A 4 -14.13 -24.87 -6.99
C LYS A 4 -15.43 -24.83 -6.21
N GLU A 5 -15.40 -25.19 -4.93
CA GLU A 5 -16.56 -25.05 -4.06
C GLU A 5 -16.79 -23.56 -3.75
N THR A 6 -17.84 -22.99 -4.32
CA THR A 6 -18.29 -21.63 -4.00
C THR A 6 -19.13 -21.69 -2.73
N HIS A 7 -18.64 -21.05 -1.67
CA HIS A 7 -19.35 -20.97 -0.40
C HIS A 7 -20.42 -19.87 -0.51
N PRO A 8 -21.57 -20.00 0.15
CA PRO A 8 -22.65 -19.00 0.07
C PRO A 8 -22.26 -17.59 0.54
N ASN A 9 -21.14 -17.47 1.26
CA ASN A 9 -20.60 -16.19 1.76
C ASN A 9 -19.37 -15.72 0.97
N ASP A 10 -19.09 -16.30 -0.21
CA ASP A 10 -17.98 -15.85 -1.05
C ASP A 10 -18.33 -14.51 -1.70
N GLU A 11 -17.80 -13.42 -1.16
CA GLU A 11 -17.93 -12.08 -1.73
C GLU A 11 -16.59 -11.60 -2.30
N ILE A 12 -16.63 -11.08 -3.53
CA ILE A 12 -15.49 -10.40 -4.15
C ILE A 12 -15.56 -8.92 -3.78
N ILE A 13 -14.60 -8.46 -2.98
CA ILE A 13 -14.46 -7.06 -2.61
C ILE A 13 -13.42 -6.41 -3.53
N LEU A 14 -13.88 -5.58 -4.48
CA LEU A 14 -13.02 -4.77 -5.34
C LEU A 14 -12.95 -3.34 -4.78
N ASN A 15 -11.83 -3.01 -4.13
CA ASN A 15 -11.55 -1.67 -3.61
C ASN A 15 -10.13 -1.25 -3.99
N THR A 16 -9.92 0.04 -4.12
CA THR A 16 -8.58 0.66 -4.13
C THR A 16 -8.06 0.81 -2.70
N LEU A 17 -6.74 0.83 -2.51
CA LEU A 17 -6.14 1.11 -1.19
C LEU A 17 -6.64 2.44 -0.60
N SER A 18 -6.88 3.42 -1.47
CA SER A 18 -7.44 4.72 -1.09
C SER A 18 -8.86 4.62 -0.55
N GLU A 19 -9.67 3.67 -0.98
CA GLU A 19 -11.05 3.50 -0.49
C GLU A 19 -11.11 2.78 0.86
N LEU A 20 -10.09 1.98 1.18
CA LEU A 20 -9.99 1.27 2.45
C LEU A 20 -9.68 2.20 3.64
N VAL A 21 -9.12 3.38 3.39
CA VAL A 21 -8.73 4.33 4.46
C VAL A 21 -9.77 5.45 4.54
N PRO A 22 -10.49 5.63 5.67
CA PRO A 22 -11.51 6.66 5.83
C PRO A 22 -11.01 8.07 5.49
N LYS A 23 -11.90 8.92 4.96
CA LYS A 23 -11.53 10.29 4.54
C LYS A 23 -11.04 11.17 5.69
N ASP A 24 -11.62 11.02 6.88
CA ASP A 24 -11.25 11.81 8.08
C ASP A 24 -10.14 11.14 8.92
N HIS A 25 -9.49 10.11 8.37
CA HIS A 25 -8.46 9.37 9.11
C HIS A 25 -7.24 10.25 9.43
N LEU A 26 -6.72 10.12 10.65
CA LEU A 26 -5.57 10.89 11.15
C LEU A 26 -4.38 10.85 10.20
N LEU A 27 -4.02 9.67 9.69
CA LEU A 27 -2.88 9.50 8.79
C LEU A 27 -3.00 10.33 7.50
N ARG A 28 -4.22 10.59 6.99
CA ARG A 28 -4.42 11.48 5.83
C ARG A 28 -4.19 12.94 6.16
N LYS A 29 -4.43 13.34 7.41
CA LYS A 29 -4.14 14.69 7.88
C LYS A 29 -2.62 14.88 8.03
N ILE A 30 -1.94 13.86 8.55
CA ILE A 30 -0.47 13.84 8.68
C ILE A 30 0.20 13.86 7.30
N ASP A 31 -0.22 13.00 6.38
CA ASP A 31 0.28 12.92 5.00
C ASP A 31 0.17 14.26 4.25
N LYS A 32 -0.91 15.02 4.47
CA LYS A 32 -1.08 16.37 3.91
C LYS A 32 -0.20 17.44 4.57
N SER A 33 0.29 17.20 5.77
CA SER A 33 0.99 18.20 6.60
C SER A 33 2.51 18.04 6.57
N ILE A 34 3.00 16.87 6.16
CA ILE A 34 4.42 16.52 6.22
C ILE A 34 4.84 15.97 4.87
N ASP A 35 5.87 16.56 4.27
CA ASP A 35 6.55 15.96 3.13
C ASP A 35 7.46 14.83 3.64
N PHE A 36 7.12 13.58 3.31
CA PHE A 36 7.88 12.39 3.70
C PHE A 36 8.98 12.01 2.71
N ASN A 37 9.25 12.80 1.66
CA ASN A 37 10.29 12.50 0.67
C ASN A 37 11.68 12.31 1.30
N PHE A 38 11.96 12.96 2.44
CA PHE A 38 13.23 12.80 3.17
C PHE A 38 13.50 11.35 3.61
N ILE A 39 12.45 10.54 3.81
CA ILE A 39 12.60 9.12 4.19
C ILE A 39 13.32 8.36 3.07
N TYR A 40 13.05 8.67 1.81
CA TYR A 40 13.71 8.01 0.69
C TYR A 40 15.20 8.32 0.63
N GLU A 41 15.59 9.56 0.93
CA GLU A 41 16.99 9.94 1.02
C GLU A 41 17.72 9.16 2.14
N ILE A 42 17.08 9.06 3.32
CA ILE A 42 17.64 8.33 4.47
C ILE A 42 17.75 6.84 4.17
N THR A 43 16.72 6.26 3.53
CA THR A 43 16.61 4.81 3.39
C THR A 43 17.29 4.26 2.14
N SER A 44 17.49 5.08 1.10
CA SER A 44 18.08 4.69 -0.18
C SER A 44 19.32 3.78 -0.06
N PRO A 45 20.32 4.07 0.79
CA PRO A 45 21.52 3.23 0.90
C PRO A 45 21.28 1.80 1.42
N TYR A 46 20.13 1.56 2.05
CA TYR A 46 19.76 0.24 2.60
C TYR A 46 18.92 -0.60 1.64
N TYR A 47 18.52 -0.05 0.49
CA TYR A 47 17.79 -0.78 -0.55
C TYR A 47 18.73 -1.26 -1.64
N SER A 48 18.33 -2.32 -2.33
CA SER A 48 19.10 -2.85 -3.45
C SER A 48 18.95 -1.96 -4.68
N HIS A 49 20.06 -1.53 -5.26
CA HIS A 49 20.08 -0.69 -6.47
C HIS A 49 20.10 -1.50 -7.78
N THR A 50 20.23 -2.82 -7.69
CA THR A 50 20.45 -3.68 -8.86
C THR A 50 19.51 -4.88 -8.90
N ASN A 51 19.24 -5.51 -7.76
CA ASN A 51 18.42 -6.70 -7.64
C ASN A 51 17.46 -6.55 -6.45
N GLY A 52 16.29 -5.95 -6.66
CA GLY A 52 15.29 -5.74 -5.62
C GLY A 52 14.28 -4.66 -5.98
N ARG A 53 13.41 -4.33 -5.03
CA ARG A 53 12.54 -3.16 -5.13
C ARG A 53 13.38 -1.92 -4.81
N ASN A 54 13.31 -0.92 -5.68
CA ASN A 54 13.94 0.37 -5.41
C ASN A 54 13.34 0.98 -4.14
N SER A 55 14.10 1.86 -3.46
CA SER A 55 13.58 2.61 -2.31
C SER A 55 12.43 3.55 -2.71
N LEU A 56 12.38 3.97 -3.97
CA LEU A 56 11.34 4.80 -4.57
C LEU A 56 10.30 3.92 -5.25
N ASP A 57 9.02 4.21 -4.99
CA ASP A 57 7.84 3.61 -5.63
C ASP A 57 7.28 4.48 -6.76
#